data_AF-A0A7J7ING3-F1
#
_entry.id   AF-A0A7J7ING3-F1
#
_cell.length_a   1.000
_cell.length_b   1.000
_cell.length_c   1.000
_cell.angle_alpha   90.00
_cell.angle_beta   90.00
_cell.angle_gamma   90.00
#
_symmetry.space_group_name_H-M   'P 1'
#
loop_
_entity.id
_entity.type
_entity.pdbx_description
1 polymer ?
#
loop_
_entity_poly.entity_id
_entity_poly.type
_entity_poly.pdbx_seq_one_letter_code
_entity_poly.pdbx_strand_id
1 'polypeptide(L)'
;MLGETGPLEQENASCNPEEETPQARYLRQVSIWGNSAQRLLQHARVAIIGSASVGAEVAKCLLLSGVNDILLVDDARTTVADSEQNFFLPPEAVGEWRALALAQQLQRLNPFARIQARVGSARTFAAEWTSHQRLSIVIVTESTQSQVQLVADRCWEATTPLLILRVEGLVGYITPQFPEQILFQRGQHPGALSLDCLRAMRLIQPFETLTAWCLQRFWPLSQWDEAQLAQIPWPVLIVLARYAIQDESSLHRARTWDREIVRTQAMAAARRAPVQTSERNESFTEGFVEGALESPQRAISECCRVHDAVPGDERDPGDNTDESTDSKLQLDQNQRAEALLLEEIMERLREWQTNRRLSNWTQALAMLRRLANATDRMEPSILRFPLSFRDETMTRILRAIRVLSDQRGWPVCRELDHLSGDAVAVAALKRLYQEQADRDVEAVCEFLKSEDIDSVQGDLIPTHLVRRVCSNLFFMTVRRTRRYSFLNGCGASIPSNSERLPQARRSAGWFLALHAYDGYQESTTGVQGDADHSIGLLNEAQRLAESWGWSSDLVTPDHVRHIQQTAGRAEPAMAVMLGALAAQEAIKLIIQRFEPLAGNFGIRRARQYGLLC
;
A
#
# COMPACT_ATOMS: atom_id res chain seq x y z
N MET A 1 23.14 -58.87 -5.80
CA MET A 1 23.80 -57.55 -5.85
C MET A 1 23.51 -56.97 -7.22
N LEU A 2 22.93 -55.77 -7.26
CA LEU A 2 22.19 -55.13 -8.37
C LEU A 2 20.68 -55.45 -8.41
N GLY A 3 19.87 -54.39 -8.58
CA GLY A 3 18.40 -54.35 -8.63
C GLY A 3 17.94 -52.97 -8.14
N GLU A 4 18.05 -51.94 -8.97
CA GLU A 4 16.98 -51.39 -9.84
C GLU A 4 15.82 -50.73 -9.08
N THR A 5 15.65 -49.44 -9.38
CA THR A 5 14.71 -48.47 -8.82
C THR A 5 13.30 -48.66 -9.37
N GLY A 6 12.32 -48.88 -8.48
CA GLY A 6 10.89 -48.74 -8.76
C GLY A 6 10.36 -47.35 -8.32
N PRO A 7 9.29 -46.84 -8.96
CA PRO A 7 8.77 -45.49 -8.71
C PRO A 7 8.05 -45.41 -7.36
N LEU A 8 8.24 -44.28 -6.67
CA LEU A 8 7.51 -43.91 -5.46
C LEU A 8 6.01 -43.77 -5.80
N GLU A 9 5.22 -44.75 -5.38
CA GLU A 9 3.76 -44.65 -5.37
C GLU A 9 3.36 -43.45 -4.51
N GLN A 10 2.71 -42.47 -5.15
CA GLN A 10 1.96 -41.43 -4.46
C GLN A 10 0.79 -42.13 -3.76
N GLU A 11 0.84 -42.22 -2.43
CA GLU A 11 -0.34 -42.52 -1.63
C GLU A 11 -1.42 -41.45 -1.93
N ASN A 12 -2.40 -41.84 -2.74
CA ASN A 12 -3.65 -41.13 -2.89
C ASN A 12 -4.35 -41.14 -1.52
N ALA A 13 -4.20 -40.05 -0.77
CA ALA A 13 -5.06 -39.73 0.34
C ALA A 13 -6.50 -39.64 -0.20
N SER A 14 -7.31 -40.66 0.06
CA SER A 14 -8.74 -40.64 -0.19
C SER A 14 -9.35 -39.49 0.62
N CYS A 15 -9.78 -38.45 -0.06
CA CYS A 15 -10.46 -37.31 0.54
C CYS A 15 -11.85 -37.78 1.00
N ASN A 16 -12.00 -38.07 2.30
CA ASN A 16 -13.32 -38.09 2.93
C ASN A 16 -13.83 -36.64 2.98
N PRO A 17 -14.99 -36.31 2.39
CA PRO A 17 -15.50 -34.94 2.35
C PRO A 17 -15.97 -34.39 3.70
N GLU A 18 -15.89 -35.16 4.78
CA GLU A 18 -16.48 -34.81 6.09
C GLU A 18 -15.48 -34.22 7.11
N GLU A 19 -14.18 -34.14 6.80
CA GLU A 19 -13.18 -33.51 7.68
C GLU A 19 -12.26 -32.53 6.92
N GLU A 20 -12.82 -31.61 6.15
CA GLU A 20 -12.05 -30.43 5.74
C GLU A 20 -11.72 -29.59 6.98
N THR A 21 -10.47 -29.67 7.44
CA THR A 21 -9.97 -28.75 8.47
C THR A 21 -10.20 -27.30 8.01
N PRO A 22 -10.54 -26.34 8.91
CA PRO A 22 -10.69 -24.93 8.54
C PRO A 22 -9.47 -24.33 7.83
N GLN A 23 -8.30 -24.97 7.99
CA GLN A 23 -7.04 -24.59 7.35
C GLN A 23 -6.95 -25.06 5.89
N ALA A 24 -7.52 -26.22 5.54
CA ALA A 24 -7.55 -26.72 4.16
C ALA A 24 -8.44 -25.85 3.25
N ARG A 25 -9.57 -25.37 3.79
CA ARG A 25 -10.55 -24.54 3.06
C ARG A 25 -9.95 -23.29 2.42
N TYR A 26 -9.00 -22.62 3.10
CA TYR A 26 -8.44 -21.34 2.67
C TYR A 26 -7.06 -21.45 2.01
N LEU A 27 -6.56 -22.66 1.70
CA LEU A 27 -5.18 -22.86 1.19
C LEU A 27 -4.83 -21.97 -0.01
N ARG A 28 -5.72 -21.86 -1.01
CA ARG A 28 -5.50 -21.00 -2.20
C ARG A 28 -5.41 -19.51 -1.86
N GLN A 29 -6.16 -19.06 -0.86
CA GLN A 29 -6.19 -17.66 -0.46
C GLN A 29 -4.96 -17.33 0.43
N VAL A 30 -4.62 -18.26 1.32
CA VAL A 30 -3.40 -18.20 2.14
C VAL A 30 -2.15 -18.13 1.28
N SER A 31 -2.10 -18.78 0.10
CA SER A 31 -0.96 -18.61 -0.81
C SER A 31 -0.80 -17.20 -1.38
N ILE A 32 -1.86 -16.39 -1.39
CA ILE A 32 -1.84 -15.01 -1.90
C ILE A 32 -1.40 -14.05 -0.80
N TRP A 33 -2.04 -14.09 0.38
CA TRP A 33 -1.84 -13.09 1.44
C TRP A 33 -1.26 -13.62 2.74
N GLY A 34 -1.05 -14.93 2.86
CA GLY A 34 -0.44 -15.57 4.02
C GLY A 34 -1.39 -15.81 5.20
N ASN A 35 -0.92 -16.60 6.15
CA ASN A 35 -1.71 -17.01 7.33
C ASN A 35 -2.08 -15.84 8.25
N SER A 36 -1.21 -14.84 8.40
CA SER A 36 -1.48 -13.67 9.24
C SER A 36 -2.66 -12.84 8.71
N ALA A 37 -2.70 -12.59 7.40
CA ALA A 37 -3.81 -11.90 6.75
C ALA A 37 -5.11 -12.71 6.85
N GLN A 38 -5.04 -14.03 6.68
CA GLN A 38 -6.22 -14.89 6.85
C GLN A 38 -6.80 -14.80 8.27
N ARG A 39 -5.95 -14.75 9.31
CA ARG A 39 -6.43 -14.55 10.68
C ARG A 39 -7.10 -13.20 10.86
N LEU A 40 -6.57 -12.12 10.26
CA LEU A 40 -7.22 -10.80 10.33
C LEU A 40 -8.64 -10.85 9.73
N LEU A 41 -8.82 -11.52 8.59
CA LEU A 41 -10.15 -11.73 8.00
C LEU A 41 -11.08 -12.52 8.93
N GLN A 42 -10.59 -13.59 9.54
CA GLN A 42 -11.39 -14.43 10.44
C GLN A 42 -11.82 -13.71 11.73
N HIS A 43 -11.08 -12.71 12.18
CA HIS A 43 -11.42 -11.88 13.34
C HIS A 43 -12.15 -10.58 12.94
N ALA A 44 -12.31 -10.31 11.64
CA ALA A 44 -12.96 -9.12 11.18
C ALA A 44 -14.47 -9.20 11.37
N ARG A 45 -15.06 -8.09 11.80
CA ARG A 45 -16.50 -7.92 11.89
C ARG A 45 -16.97 -6.88 10.89
N VAL A 46 -17.80 -7.30 9.94
CA VAL A 46 -18.26 -6.47 8.83
C VAL A 46 -19.74 -6.15 8.99
N ALA A 47 -20.11 -4.88 8.89
CA ALA A 47 -21.52 -4.49 8.77
C ALA A 47 -21.87 -4.17 7.31
N ILE A 48 -22.96 -4.74 6.81
CA ILE A 48 -23.49 -4.47 5.47
C ILE A 48 -24.90 -3.92 5.64
N ILE A 49 -25.10 -2.69 5.22
CA ILE A 49 -26.39 -1.98 5.27
C ILE A 49 -26.97 -2.02 3.86
N GLY A 50 -28.14 -2.63 3.71
CA GLY A 50 -28.74 -3.01 2.42
C GLY A 50 -28.38 -4.44 2.01
N SER A 51 -29.40 -5.24 1.69
CA SER A 51 -29.32 -6.68 1.44
C SER A 51 -29.92 -7.12 0.09
N ALA A 52 -30.07 -6.24 -0.91
CA ALA A 52 -30.37 -6.69 -2.28
C ALA A 52 -29.18 -7.35 -2.94
N SER A 53 -29.24 -7.47 -4.28
CA SER A 53 -28.24 -8.13 -5.11
C SER A 53 -26.81 -7.68 -4.82
N VAL A 54 -26.54 -6.37 -4.72
CA VAL A 54 -25.17 -5.86 -4.45
C VAL A 54 -24.71 -6.26 -3.05
N GLY A 55 -25.51 -6.00 -2.02
CA GLY A 55 -25.18 -6.34 -0.63
C GLY A 55 -24.98 -7.84 -0.43
N ALA A 56 -25.80 -8.66 -1.07
CA ALA A 56 -25.68 -10.12 -1.05
C ALA A 56 -24.41 -10.62 -1.74
N GLU A 57 -24.03 -10.03 -2.88
CA GLU A 57 -22.80 -10.37 -3.59
C GLU A 57 -21.54 -10.00 -2.78
N VAL A 58 -21.53 -8.83 -2.14
CA VAL A 58 -20.46 -8.44 -1.19
C VAL A 58 -20.37 -9.44 -0.05
N ALA A 59 -21.50 -9.74 0.60
CA ALA A 59 -21.56 -10.64 1.76
C ALA A 59 -21.04 -12.04 1.40
N LYS A 60 -21.46 -12.58 0.24
CA LYS A 60 -20.98 -13.86 -0.30
C LYS A 60 -19.46 -13.85 -0.47
N CYS A 61 -18.92 -12.86 -1.16
CA CYS A 61 -17.49 -12.79 -1.45
C CYS A 61 -16.66 -12.71 -0.17
N LEU A 62 -17.06 -11.86 0.80
CA LEU A 62 -16.37 -11.75 2.08
C LEU A 62 -16.43 -13.04 2.91
N LEU A 63 -17.60 -13.68 2.95
CA LEU A 63 -17.80 -14.94 3.67
C LEU A 63 -16.92 -16.06 3.10
N LEU A 64 -16.86 -16.18 1.77
CA LEU A 64 -16.02 -17.16 1.08
C LEU A 64 -14.51 -16.85 1.20
N SER A 65 -14.14 -15.58 1.41
CA SER A 65 -12.78 -15.17 1.73
C SER A 65 -12.37 -15.40 3.19
N GLY A 66 -13.31 -15.85 4.04
CA GLY A 66 -13.04 -16.21 5.43
C GLY A 66 -13.32 -15.12 6.45
N VAL A 67 -14.14 -14.12 6.12
CA VAL A 67 -14.78 -13.25 7.11
C VAL A 67 -15.85 -14.05 7.85
N ASN A 68 -15.71 -14.14 9.18
CA ASN A 68 -16.57 -15.00 10.00
C ASN A 68 -17.64 -14.25 10.79
N ASP A 69 -17.63 -12.92 10.87
CA ASP A 69 -18.67 -12.15 11.57
C ASP A 69 -19.24 -11.08 10.64
N ILE A 70 -20.46 -11.30 10.15
CA ILE A 70 -21.17 -10.40 9.23
C ILE A 70 -22.49 -9.99 9.88
N LEU A 71 -22.72 -8.67 10.00
CA LEU A 71 -23.97 -8.06 10.41
C LEU A 71 -24.68 -7.46 9.20
N LEU A 72 -25.81 -8.04 8.81
CA LEU A 72 -26.72 -7.50 7.81
C LEU A 72 -27.73 -6.56 8.46
N VAL A 73 -27.97 -5.41 7.83
CA VAL A 73 -28.91 -4.39 8.31
C VAL A 73 -29.79 -3.96 7.15
N ASP A 74 -31.07 -4.29 7.22
CA ASP A 74 -32.03 -3.96 6.16
C ASP A 74 -33.47 -3.98 6.71
N ASP A 75 -34.26 -2.95 6.40
CA ASP A 75 -35.67 -2.84 6.73
C ASP A 75 -36.59 -3.02 5.50
N ALA A 76 -36.07 -3.47 4.36
CA ALA A 76 -36.86 -3.87 3.22
C ALA A 76 -37.42 -5.30 3.35
N ARG A 77 -38.60 -5.51 2.76
CA ARG A 77 -39.15 -6.85 2.51
C ARG A 77 -38.67 -7.36 1.16
N THR A 78 -38.42 -8.66 1.05
CA THR A 78 -38.08 -9.29 -0.22
C THR A 78 -39.23 -9.11 -1.21
N THR A 79 -38.94 -8.53 -2.37
CA THR A 79 -39.87 -8.38 -3.49
C THR A 79 -39.71 -9.49 -4.52
N VAL A 80 -40.64 -9.59 -5.47
CA VAL A 80 -40.51 -10.52 -6.61
C VAL A 80 -39.27 -10.18 -7.44
N ALA A 81 -39.01 -8.88 -7.67
CA ALA A 81 -37.83 -8.43 -8.40
C ALA A 81 -36.52 -8.80 -7.69
N ASP A 82 -36.49 -8.73 -6.35
CA ASP A 82 -35.34 -9.21 -5.58
C ASP A 82 -35.11 -10.71 -5.83
N SER A 83 -36.18 -11.51 -5.88
CA SER A 83 -36.04 -12.95 -6.10
C SER A 83 -35.55 -13.31 -7.51
N GLU A 84 -35.91 -12.51 -8.51
CA GLU A 84 -35.44 -12.68 -9.89
C GLU A 84 -33.97 -12.24 -10.07
N GLN A 85 -33.50 -11.29 -9.26
CA GLN A 85 -32.19 -10.64 -9.44
C GLN A 85 -31.13 -11.08 -8.43
N ASN A 86 -31.54 -11.62 -7.27
CA ASN A 86 -30.67 -12.03 -6.20
C ASN A 86 -30.74 -13.55 -5.99
N PHE A 87 -29.63 -14.22 -6.32
CA PHE A 87 -29.48 -15.67 -6.19
C PHE A 87 -29.80 -16.21 -4.78
N PHE A 88 -29.60 -15.39 -3.74
CA PHE A 88 -29.81 -15.79 -2.35
C PHE A 88 -31.24 -15.54 -1.84
N LEU A 89 -32.14 -14.99 -2.65
CA LEU A 89 -33.52 -14.72 -2.27
C LEU A 89 -34.44 -15.59 -3.14
N PRO A 90 -34.77 -16.81 -2.71
CA PRO A 90 -35.62 -17.69 -3.51
C PRO A 90 -37.08 -17.19 -3.49
N PRO A 91 -37.96 -17.63 -4.41
CA PRO A 91 -39.33 -17.14 -4.52
C PRO A 91 -40.14 -17.30 -3.23
N GLU A 92 -39.81 -18.30 -2.41
CA GLU A 92 -40.45 -18.56 -1.12
C GLU A 92 -40.12 -17.48 -0.07
N ALA A 93 -39.05 -16.72 -0.25
CA ALA A 93 -38.64 -15.65 0.66
C ALA A 93 -39.39 -14.33 0.40
N VAL A 94 -40.21 -14.24 -0.65
CA VAL A 94 -40.99 -13.03 -0.98
C VAL A 94 -41.92 -12.66 0.18
N GLY A 95 -41.83 -11.42 0.65
CA GLY A 95 -42.55 -10.92 1.82
C GLY A 95 -41.83 -11.11 3.16
N GLU A 96 -40.74 -11.88 3.21
CA GLU A 96 -39.88 -11.95 4.40
C GLU A 96 -39.00 -10.70 4.53
N TRP A 97 -38.41 -10.47 5.70
CA TRP A 97 -37.39 -9.42 5.85
C TRP A 97 -36.14 -9.82 5.06
N ARG A 98 -35.70 -8.96 4.15
CA ARG A 98 -34.62 -9.27 3.21
C ARG A 98 -33.31 -9.65 3.91
N ALA A 99 -32.94 -8.92 4.97
CA ALA A 99 -31.76 -9.25 5.78
C ALA A 99 -31.87 -10.64 6.45
N LEU A 100 -33.05 -11.04 6.95
CA LEU A 100 -33.23 -12.34 7.59
C LEU A 100 -33.14 -13.47 6.57
N ALA A 101 -33.81 -13.33 5.42
CA ALA A 101 -33.78 -14.31 4.35
C ALA A 101 -32.35 -14.52 3.81
N LEU A 102 -31.61 -13.42 3.58
CA LEU A 102 -30.22 -13.49 3.14
C LEU A 102 -29.31 -14.12 4.21
N ALA A 103 -29.47 -13.74 5.48
CA ALA A 103 -28.68 -14.32 6.57
C ALA A 103 -28.80 -15.85 6.65
N GLN A 104 -30.01 -16.37 6.46
CA GLN A 104 -30.25 -17.81 6.44
C GLN A 104 -29.48 -18.51 5.31
N GLN A 105 -29.45 -17.94 4.10
CA GLN A 105 -28.69 -18.54 2.99
C GLN A 105 -27.18 -18.43 3.19
N LEU A 106 -26.68 -17.30 3.70
CA LEU A 106 -25.25 -17.14 4.00
C LEU A 106 -24.80 -18.10 5.10
N GLN A 107 -25.62 -18.33 6.12
CA GLN A 107 -25.32 -19.30 7.18
C GLN A 107 -25.21 -20.73 6.64
N ARG A 108 -26.00 -21.09 5.62
CA ARG A 108 -25.86 -22.38 4.92
C ARG A 108 -24.57 -22.46 4.11
N LEU A 109 -24.15 -21.35 3.49
CA LEU A 109 -22.92 -21.29 2.70
C LEU A 109 -21.66 -21.48 3.55
N ASN A 110 -21.65 -20.96 4.79
CA ASN A 110 -20.58 -21.22 5.74
C ASN A 110 -21.13 -21.38 7.18
N PRO A 111 -21.39 -22.62 7.63
CA PRO A 111 -21.94 -22.89 8.96
C PRO A 111 -21.06 -22.45 10.14
N PHE A 112 -19.76 -22.22 9.92
CA PHE A 112 -18.81 -21.79 10.95
C PHE A 112 -18.77 -20.27 11.14
N ALA A 113 -19.39 -19.51 10.24
CA ALA A 113 -19.49 -18.07 10.38
C ALA A 113 -20.68 -17.69 11.29
N ARG A 114 -20.56 -16.55 11.93
CA ARG A 114 -21.62 -15.84 12.65
C ARG A 114 -22.26 -14.83 11.71
N ILE A 115 -23.43 -15.17 11.16
CA ILE A 115 -24.22 -14.24 10.36
C ILE A 115 -25.37 -13.70 11.21
N GLN A 116 -25.36 -12.39 11.45
CA GLN A 116 -26.42 -11.69 12.19
C GLN A 116 -27.22 -10.84 11.21
N ALA A 117 -28.53 -10.77 11.42
CA ALA A 117 -29.39 -9.84 10.69
C ALA A 117 -30.20 -9.00 11.66
N ARG A 118 -30.27 -7.70 11.38
CA ARG A 118 -31.06 -6.72 12.12
C ARG A 118 -31.98 -6.00 11.14
N VAL A 119 -33.26 -5.95 11.49
CA VAL A 119 -34.24 -5.15 10.75
C VAL A 119 -34.05 -3.69 11.12
N GLY A 120 -33.65 -2.86 10.17
CA GLY A 120 -33.41 -1.43 10.37
C GLY A 120 -32.77 -0.76 9.16
N SER A 121 -32.94 0.55 9.03
CA SER A 121 -32.29 1.37 8.00
C SER A 121 -30.91 1.87 8.43
N ALA A 122 -30.15 2.41 7.49
CA ALA A 122 -28.93 3.18 7.72
C ALA A 122 -29.09 4.28 8.79
N ARG A 123 -30.26 4.93 8.88
CA ARG A 123 -30.56 5.92 9.92
C ARG A 123 -30.58 5.28 11.31
N THR A 124 -31.32 4.18 11.47
CA THR A 124 -31.40 3.46 12.75
C THR A 124 -30.04 2.90 13.16
N PHE A 125 -29.28 2.38 12.19
CA PHE A 125 -27.91 1.94 12.39
C PHE A 125 -27.01 3.05 12.96
N ALA A 126 -27.04 4.24 12.33
CA ALA A 126 -26.22 5.38 12.75
C ALA A 126 -26.66 5.97 14.10
N ALA A 127 -27.95 5.86 14.45
CA ALA A 127 -28.49 6.30 15.74
C ALA A 127 -28.11 5.37 16.89
N GLU A 128 -28.10 4.06 16.65
CA GLU A 128 -27.73 3.03 17.62
C GLU A 128 -26.21 2.77 17.67
N TRP A 129 -25.43 3.47 16.84
CA TRP A 129 -23.98 3.32 16.79
C TRP A 129 -23.38 3.62 18.16
N THR A 130 -22.71 2.62 18.72
CA THR A 130 -21.98 2.76 19.98
C THR A 130 -20.50 2.53 19.69
N SER A 131 -19.64 3.39 20.22
CA SER A 131 -18.17 3.30 20.08
C SER A 131 -17.58 1.96 20.56
N HIS A 132 -18.34 1.21 21.36
CA HIS A 132 -17.98 -0.12 21.85
C HIS A 132 -18.12 -1.22 20.80
N GLN A 133 -18.88 -1.01 19.72
CA GLN A 133 -18.97 -1.95 18.59
C GLN A 133 -17.76 -1.75 17.67
N ARG A 134 -16.68 -2.49 17.92
CA ARG A 134 -15.51 -2.51 17.02
C ARG A 134 -15.86 -3.24 15.73
N LEU A 135 -16.30 -2.50 14.72
CA LEU A 135 -16.45 -2.97 13.36
C LEU A 135 -15.13 -2.76 12.60
N SER A 136 -14.74 -3.74 11.79
CA SER A 136 -13.56 -3.64 10.95
C SER A 136 -13.80 -2.80 9.71
N ILE A 137 -15.03 -2.84 9.18
CA ILE A 137 -15.47 -2.05 8.03
C ILE A 137 -17.00 -2.02 7.97
N VAL A 138 -17.55 -0.91 7.48
CA VAL A 138 -18.97 -0.75 7.16
C VAL A 138 -19.13 -0.67 5.64
N ILE A 139 -20.14 -1.33 5.10
CA ILE A 139 -20.48 -1.28 3.68
C ILE A 139 -21.93 -0.84 3.58
N VAL A 140 -22.17 0.23 2.83
CA VAL A 140 -23.52 0.79 2.63
C VAL A 140 -23.91 0.61 1.19
N THR A 141 -25.05 -0.06 0.98
CA THR A 141 -25.73 -0.20 -0.30
C THR A 141 -27.15 0.35 -0.15
N GLU A 142 -27.81 0.66 -1.27
CA GLU A 142 -29.26 0.94 -1.35
C GLU A 142 -29.83 1.93 -0.32
N SER A 143 -29.02 2.86 0.17
CA SER A 143 -29.44 3.84 1.17
C SER A 143 -29.65 5.19 0.51
N THR A 144 -30.55 5.99 1.08
CA THR A 144 -30.74 7.35 0.59
C THR A 144 -29.52 8.20 0.99
N GLN A 145 -29.28 9.26 0.24
CA GLN A 145 -28.08 10.07 0.39
C GLN A 145 -27.97 10.72 1.79
N SER A 146 -29.09 11.19 2.33
CA SER A 146 -29.16 11.71 3.70
C SER A 146 -28.82 10.65 4.75
N GLN A 147 -29.18 9.38 4.52
CA GLN A 147 -28.82 8.28 5.40
C GLN A 147 -27.34 7.88 5.25
N VAL A 148 -26.80 7.88 4.03
CA VAL A 148 -25.38 7.62 3.76
C VAL A 148 -24.52 8.64 4.50
N GLN A 149 -24.88 9.93 4.45
CA GLN A 149 -24.16 10.99 5.17
C GLN A 149 -24.07 10.71 6.67
N LEU A 150 -25.17 10.30 7.31
CA LEU A 150 -25.19 9.97 8.75
C LEU A 150 -24.24 8.82 9.08
N VAL A 151 -24.25 7.74 8.29
CA VAL A 151 -23.35 6.60 8.50
C VAL A 151 -21.90 7.01 8.26
N ALA A 152 -21.65 7.81 7.23
CA ALA A 152 -20.33 8.32 6.88
C ALA A 152 -19.71 9.17 8.00
N ASP A 153 -20.50 10.04 8.62
CA ASP A 153 -20.06 10.85 9.75
C ASP A 153 -19.68 9.98 10.95
N ARG A 154 -20.49 8.98 11.30
CA ARG A 154 -20.17 8.01 12.37
C ARG A 154 -18.89 7.24 12.08
N CYS A 155 -18.72 6.75 10.85
CA CYS A 155 -17.53 6.00 10.46
C CYS A 155 -16.27 6.88 10.49
N TRP A 156 -16.38 8.15 10.08
CA TRP A 156 -15.26 9.10 10.10
C TRP A 156 -14.81 9.44 11.53
N GLU A 157 -15.76 9.67 12.43
CA GLU A 157 -15.52 9.91 13.86
C GLU A 157 -14.89 8.68 14.54
N ALA A 158 -15.40 7.48 14.22
CA ALA A 158 -14.92 6.23 14.79
C ALA A 158 -13.68 5.66 14.10
N THR A 159 -13.10 6.36 13.12
CA THR A 159 -11.98 5.88 12.27
C THR A 159 -12.24 4.51 11.63
N THR A 160 -13.51 4.16 11.42
CA THR A 160 -13.91 2.90 10.79
C THR A 160 -13.99 3.08 9.28
N PRO A 161 -13.31 2.25 8.48
CA PRO A 161 -13.45 2.31 7.03
C PRO A 161 -14.90 2.09 6.57
N LEU A 162 -15.29 2.82 5.54
CA LEU A 162 -16.61 2.77 4.92
C LEU A 162 -16.47 2.58 3.41
N LEU A 163 -17.27 1.68 2.83
CA LEU A 163 -17.47 1.58 1.39
C LEU A 163 -18.93 1.89 1.05
N ILE A 164 -19.15 2.89 0.20
CA ILE A 164 -20.48 3.24 -0.28
C ILE A 164 -20.62 2.70 -1.70
N LEU A 165 -21.64 1.88 -1.92
CA LEU A 165 -21.91 1.23 -3.20
C LEU A 165 -23.27 1.64 -3.73
N ARG A 166 -23.32 1.92 -5.03
CA ARG A 166 -24.57 2.24 -5.71
C ARG A 166 -24.59 1.58 -7.09
N VAL A 167 -25.72 0.97 -7.43
CA VAL A 167 -25.96 0.38 -8.75
C VAL A 167 -27.34 0.80 -9.21
N GLU A 168 -27.41 1.40 -10.39
CA GLU A 168 -28.65 1.68 -11.11
C GLU A 168 -28.47 1.20 -12.56
N GLY A 169 -29.24 0.19 -12.94
CA GLY A 169 -29.14 -0.49 -14.22
C GLY A 169 -27.75 -1.06 -14.50
N LEU A 170 -27.14 -0.51 -15.55
CA LEU A 170 -25.83 -0.92 -16.08
C LEU A 170 -24.68 -0.04 -15.56
N VAL A 171 -24.95 0.82 -14.59
CA VAL A 171 -24.02 1.80 -14.02
C VAL A 171 -23.90 1.51 -12.52
N GLY A 172 -22.68 1.57 -12.00
CA GLY A 172 -22.46 1.55 -10.57
C GLY A 172 -21.20 2.27 -10.17
N TYR A 173 -21.12 2.68 -8.90
CA TYR A 173 -19.93 3.27 -8.32
C TYR A 173 -19.62 2.70 -6.94
N ILE A 174 -18.35 2.79 -6.56
CA ILE A 174 -17.85 2.58 -5.20
C ILE A 174 -17.11 3.83 -4.73
N THR A 175 -17.46 4.29 -3.54
CA THR A 175 -16.82 5.42 -2.87
C THR A 175 -16.23 4.94 -1.56
N PRO A 176 -14.89 4.80 -1.47
CA PRO A 176 -14.22 4.49 -0.22
C PRO A 176 -14.12 5.74 0.67
N GLN A 177 -14.31 5.56 1.97
CA GLN A 177 -14.05 6.57 2.99
C GLN A 177 -13.27 5.96 4.16
N PHE A 178 -12.08 6.49 4.42
CA PHE A 178 -11.31 6.23 5.64
C PHE A 178 -10.36 7.41 5.89
N PRO A 179 -10.28 7.92 7.12
CA PRO A 179 -9.47 9.10 7.39
C PRO A 179 -7.98 8.83 7.21
N GLU A 180 -7.52 7.65 7.63
CA GLU A 180 -6.14 7.24 7.55
C GLU A 180 -6.03 5.72 7.60
N GLN A 181 -5.30 5.13 6.65
CA GLN A 181 -4.98 3.72 6.64
C GLN A 181 -3.48 3.53 6.40
N ILE A 182 -2.84 2.84 7.33
CA ILE A 182 -1.43 2.47 7.23
C ILE A 182 -1.35 1.07 6.63
N LEU A 183 -0.59 0.95 5.54
CA LEU A 183 -0.40 -0.29 4.81
C LEU A 183 0.96 -0.87 5.13
N PHE A 184 1.02 -2.19 5.27
CA PHE A 184 2.23 -2.98 5.49
C PHE A 184 2.48 -3.82 4.23
N GLN A 185 3.12 -3.25 3.22
CA GLN A 185 3.20 -3.78 1.84
C GLN A 185 4.27 -4.86 1.65
N ARG A 186 4.73 -5.49 2.73
CA ARG A 186 5.79 -6.49 2.64
C ARG A 186 5.35 -7.69 1.81
N GLY A 187 6.13 -8.04 0.79
CA GLY A 187 5.89 -9.19 -0.09
C GLY A 187 4.76 -9.01 -1.13
N GLN A 188 4.37 -7.78 -1.47
CA GLN A 188 3.45 -7.53 -2.60
C GLN A 188 4.07 -7.82 -3.98
N HIS A 189 5.40 -7.91 -4.07
CA HIS A 189 6.12 -8.28 -5.28
C HIS A 189 7.01 -9.49 -5.01
N PRO A 190 6.60 -10.71 -5.41
CA PRO A 190 7.42 -11.93 -5.26
C PRO A 190 8.65 -11.97 -6.21
N GLY A 191 8.97 -10.87 -6.90
CA GLY A 191 10.13 -10.73 -7.77
C GLY A 191 11.22 -9.87 -7.13
N ALA A 192 12.40 -10.46 -6.89
CA ALA A 192 13.70 -9.84 -6.66
C ALA A 192 13.75 -8.62 -5.70
N LEU A 193 14.14 -8.86 -4.44
CA LEU A 193 14.71 -7.86 -3.48
C LEU A 193 14.26 -6.42 -3.78
N SER A 194 13.07 -6.02 -3.33
CA SER A 194 12.56 -4.67 -3.59
C SER A 194 13.58 -3.59 -3.17
N LEU A 195 13.50 -2.42 -3.78
CA LEU A 195 14.36 -1.29 -3.41
C LEU A 195 14.28 -0.99 -1.91
N ASP A 196 13.09 -1.06 -1.33
CA ASP A 196 12.85 -0.89 0.10
C ASP A 196 13.53 -1.96 0.97
N CYS A 197 13.66 -3.19 0.47
CA CYS A 197 14.42 -4.24 1.15
C CYS A 197 15.92 -3.91 1.15
N LEU A 198 16.46 -3.40 0.03
CA LEU A 198 17.85 -2.97 -0.07
C LEU A 198 18.18 -1.83 0.90
N ARG A 199 17.26 -0.85 1.04
CA ARG A 199 17.36 0.23 2.02
C ARG A 199 17.33 -0.30 3.46
N ALA A 200 16.39 -1.19 3.76
CA ALA A 200 16.22 -1.77 5.09
C ALA A 200 17.37 -2.68 5.54
N MET A 201 18.21 -3.17 4.61
CA MET A 201 19.39 -3.98 4.94
C MET A 201 20.60 -3.17 5.43
N ARG A 202 20.60 -1.84 5.25
CA ARG A 202 21.68 -0.96 5.73
C ARG A 202 23.08 -1.36 5.23
N LEU A 203 23.19 -1.87 4.00
CA LEU A 203 24.48 -2.30 3.43
C LEU A 203 25.45 -1.14 3.18
N ILE A 204 24.91 0.06 2.94
CA ILE A 204 25.70 1.30 2.80
C ILE A 204 26.18 1.80 4.16
N GLN A 205 25.41 1.58 5.23
CA GLN A 205 25.75 1.98 6.60
C GLN A 205 25.59 0.78 7.54
N PRO A 206 26.49 -0.22 7.44
CA PRO A 206 26.36 -1.47 8.18
C PRO A 206 26.55 -1.23 9.67
N PHE A 207 25.76 -1.94 10.48
CA PHE A 207 25.89 -1.92 11.94
C PHE A 207 27.14 -2.67 12.39
N GLU A 208 27.69 -2.28 13.55
CA GLU A 208 29.02 -2.73 14.01
C GLU A 208 29.17 -4.24 14.05
N THR A 209 28.17 -4.96 14.57
CA THR A 209 28.24 -6.43 14.67
C THR A 209 28.22 -7.12 13.30
N LEU A 210 27.58 -6.52 12.28
CA LEU A 210 27.63 -7.04 10.91
C LEU A 210 29.03 -6.87 10.33
N THR A 211 29.60 -5.67 10.45
CA THR A 211 30.95 -5.37 9.96
C THR A 211 31.98 -6.27 10.64
N ALA A 212 31.94 -6.37 11.97
CA ALA A 212 32.86 -7.22 12.74
C ALA A 212 32.79 -8.69 12.31
N TRP A 213 31.58 -9.23 12.14
CA TRP A 213 31.39 -10.61 11.67
C TRP A 213 31.91 -10.83 10.24
N CYS A 214 31.62 -9.90 9.32
CA CYS A 214 32.10 -9.97 7.95
C CYS A 214 33.63 -10.00 7.89
N LEU A 215 34.29 -9.14 8.66
CA LEU A 215 35.74 -9.05 8.71
C LEU A 215 36.36 -10.30 9.35
N GLN A 216 35.85 -10.73 10.50
CA GLN A 216 36.36 -11.91 11.19
C GLN A 216 36.24 -13.18 10.35
N ARG A 217 35.14 -13.33 9.61
CA ARG A 217 34.85 -14.57 8.87
C ARG A 217 35.48 -14.61 7.49
N PHE A 218 35.53 -13.51 6.76
CA PHE A 218 35.88 -13.53 5.33
C PHE A 218 37.12 -12.71 4.97
N TRP A 219 37.52 -11.73 5.79
CA TRP A 219 38.63 -10.84 5.46
C TRP A 219 40.00 -11.39 5.90
N PRO A 220 41.09 -11.22 5.14
CA PRO A 220 41.15 -10.65 3.77
C PRO A 220 40.67 -11.65 2.71
N LEU A 221 40.12 -11.14 1.59
CA LEU A 221 39.59 -12.01 0.51
C LEU A 221 40.68 -12.75 -0.27
N SER A 222 41.93 -12.29 -0.23
CA SER A 222 43.07 -12.85 -0.96
C SER A 222 43.45 -14.28 -0.53
N GLN A 223 42.99 -14.74 0.63
CA GLN A 223 43.28 -16.09 1.14
C GLN A 223 42.31 -17.16 0.63
N TRP A 224 41.25 -16.77 -0.07
CA TRP A 224 40.16 -17.66 -0.50
C TRP A 224 40.31 -18.04 -1.97
N ASP A 225 39.90 -19.25 -2.33
CA ASP A 225 39.83 -19.70 -3.73
C ASP A 225 38.54 -19.23 -4.43
N GLU A 226 38.49 -19.35 -5.77
CA GLU A 226 37.36 -18.87 -6.57
C GLU A 226 36.03 -19.58 -6.24
N ALA A 227 36.08 -20.86 -5.85
CA ALA A 227 34.90 -21.64 -5.52
C ALA A 227 34.31 -21.23 -4.17
N GLN A 228 35.16 -20.97 -3.18
CA GLN A 228 34.75 -20.50 -1.87
C GLN A 228 34.29 -19.04 -1.92
N LEU A 229 34.95 -18.19 -2.71
CA LEU A 229 34.50 -16.83 -2.99
C LEU A 229 33.06 -16.87 -3.51
N ALA A 230 32.75 -17.71 -4.51
CA ALA A 230 31.40 -17.84 -5.07
C ALA A 230 30.29 -18.15 -4.04
N GLN A 231 30.64 -18.74 -2.89
CA GLN A 231 29.71 -19.08 -1.80
C GLN A 231 29.50 -17.93 -0.80
N ILE A 232 30.26 -16.83 -0.89
CA ILE A 232 30.06 -15.67 -0.03
C ILE A 232 28.73 -15.00 -0.38
N PRO A 233 27.81 -14.79 0.59
CA PRO A 233 26.55 -14.12 0.33
C PRO A 233 26.77 -12.70 -0.21
N TRP A 234 26.02 -12.32 -1.23
CA TRP A 234 26.18 -11.03 -1.90
C TRP A 234 26.13 -9.79 -0.97
N PRO A 235 25.36 -9.74 0.15
CA PRO A 235 25.38 -8.56 1.04
C PRO A 235 26.72 -8.39 1.74
N VAL A 236 27.41 -9.50 2.04
CA VAL A 236 28.72 -9.51 2.70
C VAL A 236 29.77 -8.85 1.81
N LEU A 237 29.72 -9.11 0.50
CA LEU A 237 30.64 -8.52 -0.48
C LEU A 237 30.56 -6.99 -0.48
N ILE A 238 29.34 -6.44 -0.39
CA ILE A 238 29.11 -4.99 -0.35
C ILE A 238 29.72 -4.39 0.92
N VAL A 239 29.50 -5.03 2.08
CA VAL A 239 30.06 -4.57 3.37
C VAL A 239 31.59 -4.61 3.36
N LEU A 240 32.19 -5.67 2.82
CA LEU A 240 33.65 -5.80 2.69
C LEU A 240 34.23 -4.77 1.72
N ALA A 241 33.59 -4.53 0.58
CA ALA A 241 34.01 -3.53 -0.40
C ALA A 241 34.00 -2.12 0.21
N ARG A 242 32.94 -1.78 0.95
CA ARG A 242 32.87 -0.54 1.72
C ARG A 242 34.02 -0.42 2.72
N TYR A 243 34.30 -1.47 3.49
CA TYR A 243 35.38 -1.45 4.46
C TYR A 243 36.75 -1.20 3.80
N ALA A 244 37.04 -1.87 2.69
CA ALA A 244 38.30 -1.71 1.97
C ALA A 244 38.52 -0.26 1.50
N ILE A 245 37.47 0.40 1.00
CA ILE A 245 37.51 1.82 0.60
C ILE A 245 37.81 2.73 1.80
N GLN A 246 37.18 2.45 2.95
CA GLN A 246 37.42 3.22 4.18
C GLN A 246 38.86 3.06 4.67
N ASP A 247 39.37 1.82 4.72
CA ASP A 247 40.73 1.52 5.18
C ASP A 247 41.79 2.21 4.32
N GLU A 248 41.66 2.12 2.99
CA GLU A 248 42.53 2.80 2.03
C GLU A 248 42.44 4.34 2.13
N SER A 249 41.25 4.88 2.41
CA SER A 249 41.03 6.31 2.60
C SER A 249 41.63 6.82 3.92
N SER A 250 41.64 6.01 5.00
CA SER A 250 42.37 6.31 6.24
C SER A 250 43.88 6.20 6.06
N LEU A 251 44.37 5.21 5.29
CA LEU A 251 45.77 5.09 4.91
C LEU A 251 46.23 6.25 4.01
N HIS A 252 45.39 6.70 3.07
CA HIS A 252 45.65 7.89 2.25
C HIS A 252 45.62 9.17 3.10
N ARG A 253 44.65 9.35 4.01
CA ARG A 253 44.62 10.50 4.93
C ARG A 253 45.81 10.55 5.87
N ALA A 254 46.26 9.42 6.40
CA ALA A 254 47.48 9.32 7.20
C ALA A 254 48.73 9.66 6.38
N ARG A 255 48.84 9.14 5.14
CA ARG A 255 49.93 9.45 4.21
C ARG A 255 49.90 10.89 3.70
N THR A 256 48.73 11.49 3.53
CA THR A 256 48.60 12.91 3.16
C THR A 256 48.96 13.81 4.31
N TRP A 257 48.66 13.45 5.57
CA TRP A 257 49.09 14.20 6.75
C TRP A 257 50.62 14.20 6.92
N ASP A 258 51.26 13.05 6.70
CA ASP A 258 52.74 12.96 6.63
C ASP A 258 53.30 13.75 5.44
N ARG A 259 52.63 13.69 4.28
CA ARG A 259 52.99 14.53 3.12
C ARG A 259 52.71 16.01 3.35
N GLU A 260 51.78 16.42 4.21
CA GLU A 260 51.47 17.81 4.55
C GLU A 260 52.58 18.38 5.45
N ILE A 261 53.08 17.60 6.41
CA ILE A 261 54.24 17.95 7.24
C ILE A 261 55.50 18.05 6.38
N VAL A 262 55.72 17.07 5.49
CA VAL A 262 56.82 17.09 4.52
C VAL A 262 56.62 18.21 3.48
N ARG A 263 55.39 18.54 3.08
CA ARG A 263 55.07 19.69 2.22
C ARG A 263 55.33 21.00 2.93
N THR A 264 55.04 21.12 4.21
CA THR A 264 55.26 22.35 4.97
C THR A 264 56.77 22.59 5.13
N GLN A 265 57.56 21.53 5.34
CA GLN A 265 59.02 21.56 5.34
C GLN A 265 59.61 21.80 3.93
N ALA A 266 59.02 21.20 2.88
CA ALA A 266 59.45 21.38 1.50
C ALA A 266 59.03 22.73 0.90
N MET A 267 57.89 23.31 1.30
CA MET A 267 57.44 24.65 0.89
C MET A 267 58.30 25.74 1.54
N ALA A 268 58.85 25.52 2.73
CA ALA A 268 59.87 26.38 3.31
C ALA A 268 61.17 26.37 2.46
N ALA A 269 61.52 25.23 1.85
CA ALA A 269 62.66 25.09 0.95
C ALA A 269 62.36 25.59 -0.49
N ALA A 270 61.13 25.45 -0.98
CA ALA A 270 60.70 25.80 -2.33
C ALA A 270 60.43 27.30 -2.55
N ARG A 271 60.39 28.12 -1.49
CA ARG A 271 60.40 29.60 -1.60
C ARG A 271 61.69 30.18 -2.20
N ARG A 272 62.65 29.35 -2.65
CA ARG A 272 63.97 29.76 -3.18
C ARG A 272 64.24 29.44 -4.65
N ALA A 273 63.28 29.03 -5.47
CA ALA A 273 63.55 28.79 -6.90
C ALA A 273 62.42 29.27 -7.82
N PRO A 274 62.73 29.88 -8.99
CA PRO A 274 61.75 30.51 -9.86
C PRO A 274 61.14 29.54 -10.89
N VAL A 275 59.94 29.92 -11.31
CA VAL A 275 58.95 29.19 -12.12
C VAL A 275 59.30 29.19 -13.62
N GLN A 276 59.05 28.07 -14.30
CA GLN A 276 58.76 28.04 -15.73
C GLN A 276 57.58 27.12 -16.07
N THR A 277 56.80 27.56 -17.06
CA THR A 277 55.50 27.11 -17.53
C THR A 277 55.57 26.39 -18.88
N SER A 278 54.71 25.39 -19.11
CA SER A 278 54.14 25.00 -20.42
C SER A 278 52.99 23.99 -20.17
N GLU A 279 51.72 24.24 -20.56
CA GLU A 279 51.07 23.95 -21.86
C GLU A 279 51.32 22.50 -22.36
N ARG A 280 50.37 21.67 -22.84
CA ARG A 280 49.00 21.83 -23.35
C ARG A 280 48.40 20.44 -23.68
N ASN A 281 47.10 20.46 -24.00
CA ASN A 281 46.36 19.65 -24.99
C ASN A 281 45.50 18.43 -24.56
N GLU A 282 44.21 18.65 -24.82
CA GLU A 282 43.07 17.75 -24.98
C GLU A 282 43.22 16.86 -26.23
N SER A 283 42.50 15.73 -26.28
CA SER A 283 41.33 15.58 -27.18
C SER A 283 40.84 14.13 -27.36
N PHE A 284 39.56 14.07 -27.74
CA PHE A 284 38.84 13.10 -28.57
C PHE A 284 37.90 12.04 -27.96
N THR A 285 36.74 12.01 -28.60
CA THR A 285 35.43 11.40 -28.37
C THR A 285 35.15 10.28 -29.37
N GLU A 286 34.28 9.33 -29.00
CA GLU A 286 33.31 8.52 -29.80
C GLU A 286 32.89 7.32 -28.92
N GLY A 287 31.66 6.81 -28.79
CA GLY A 287 30.37 6.98 -29.47
C GLY A 287 29.67 5.61 -29.58
N PHE A 288 28.57 5.39 -28.81
CA PHE A 288 27.36 4.55 -29.08
C PHE A 288 27.51 3.06 -29.53
N VAL A 289 26.70 2.05 -29.18
CA VAL A 289 25.23 1.86 -29.09
C VAL A 289 24.98 0.57 -28.26
N GLU A 290 23.99 0.55 -27.37
CA GLU A 290 23.23 -0.70 -27.11
C GLU A 290 21.81 -0.35 -26.66
N GLY A 291 20.84 -0.68 -27.52
CA GLY A 291 19.42 -0.48 -27.29
C GLY A 291 18.68 -1.81 -27.17
N ALA A 292 17.44 -1.67 -26.70
CA ALA A 292 16.36 -2.65 -26.69
C ALA A 292 16.37 -3.71 -25.57
N LEU A 293 15.69 -3.37 -24.47
CA LEU A 293 14.80 -4.27 -23.71
C LEU A 293 13.95 -3.42 -22.75
N GLU A 294 13.02 -2.63 -23.29
CA GLU A 294 11.99 -1.94 -22.49
C GLU A 294 10.59 -2.11 -23.11
N SER A 295 9.84 -3.05 -22.52
CA SER A 295 8.36 -3.10 -22.42
C SER A 295 8.05 -4.09 -21.28
N PRO A 296 6.92 -4.06 -20.55
CA PRO A 296 5.78 -3.14 -20.49
C PRO A 296 5.57 -2.58 -19.05
N GLN A 297 6.64 -2.19 -18.34
CA GLN A 297 6.55 -1.66 -16.96
C GLN A 297 6.32 -0.14 -16.89
N ARG A 298 6.59 0.62 -17.96
CA ARG A 298 6.36 2.08 -18.00
C ARG A 298 4.89 2.49 -18.07
N ALA A 299 4.02 1.66 -18.66
CA ALA A 299 2.59 1.98 -18.75
C ALA A 299 1.87 1.94 -17.38
N ILE A 300 2.44 1.25 -16.38
CA ILE A 300 1.87 1.17 -15.02
C ILE A 300 2.49 2.25 -14.10
N SER A 301 3.76 2.62 -14.30
CA SER A 301 4.46 3.64 -13.49
C SER A 301 3.97 5.07 -13.76
N GLU A 302 3.50 5.39 -14.97
CA GLU A 302 3.05 6.75 -15.31
C GLU A 302 1.65 7.09 -14.79
N CYS A 303 0.82 6.09 -14.45
CA CYS A 303 -0.47 6.34 -13.80
C CYS A 303 -0.31 6.69 -12.30
N CYS A 304 0.74 6.20 -11.63
CA CYS A 304 0.94 6.48 -10.20
C CYS A 304 1.57 7.86 -9.94
N ARG A 305 2.32 8.43 -10.88
CA ARG A 305 3.03 9.72 -10.70
C ARG A 305 2.13 10.95 -10.68
N VAL A 306 0.86 10.83 -11.08
CA VAL A 306 -0.08 11.96 -11.12
C VAL A 306 -0.89 12.09 -9.81
N HIS A 307 -0.86 11.08 -8.92
CA HIS A 307 -1.63 11.09 -7.67
C HIS A 307 -0.83 11.51 -6.42
N ASP A 308 0.47 11.82 -6.55
CA ASP A 308 1.25 12.42 -5.46
C ASP A 308 1.05 13.94 -5.33
N ALA A 309 0.26 14.54 -6.22
CA ALA A 309 -0.23 15.91 -6.07
C ALA A 309 -1.56 15.88 -5.31
N VAL A 310 -1.51 16.09 -4.00
CA VAL A 310 -2.68 16.44 -3.18
C VAL A 310 -3.34 17.69 -3.79
N PRO A 311 -4.59 17.63 -4.30
CA PRO A 311 -5.29 18.83 -4.71
C PRO A 311 -5.82 19.49 -3.43
N GLY A 312 -5.17 20.58 -3.02
CA GLY A 312 -5.67 21.57 -2.06
C GLY A 312 -6.12 21.02 -0.71
N ASP A 313 -5.20 20.98 0.25
CA ASP A 313 -5.60 21.15 1.65
C ASP A 313 -6.29 22.51 1.77
N GLU A 314 -7.55 22.51 2.23
CA GLU A 314 -8.09 23.66 2.91
C GLU A 314 -7.17 23.91 4.11
N ARG A 315 -6.38 24.97 4.00
CA ARG A 315 -5.40 25.39 4.99
C ARG A 315 -6.06 25.47 6.36
N ASP A 316 -5.69 24.58 7.27
CA ASP A 316 -5.77 24.89 8.69
C ASP A 316 -4.88 26.12 8.94
N PRO A 317 -5.41 27.21 9.50
CA PRO A 317 -4.65 28.43 9.74
C PRO A 317 -3.80 28.21 10.99
N GLY A 318 -2.62 27.58 10.84
CA GLY A 318 -1.79 27.28 12.00
C GLY A 318 -0.35 26.81 11.80
N ASP A 319 0.11 26.45 10.60
CA ASP A 319 1.45 25.84 10.48
C ASP A 319 2.23 26.33 9.26
N ASN A 320 2.84 27.52 9.39
CA ASN A 320 3.93 27.96 8.52
C ASN A 320 5.25 27.64 9.22
N THR A 321 5.76 26.43 9.08
CA THR A 321 7.19 26.17 9.25
C THR A 321 7.85 26.22 7.87
N ASP A 322 8.43 27.37 7.52
CA ASP A 322 9.30 27.50 6.37
C ASP A 322 10.46 26.49 6.50
N GLU A 323 10.49 25.44 5.69
CA GLU A 323 11.69 24.62 5.51
C GLU A 323 12.81 25.51 4.99
N SER A 324 13.75 25.84 5.87
CA SER A 324 14.87 26.75 5.58
C SER A 324 15.68 26.29 4.36
N THR A 325 16.12 27.24 3.54
CA THR A 325 16.95 27.02 2.34
C THR A 325 18.22 26.20 2.61
N ASP A 326 18.74 26.30 3.83
CA ASP A 326 19.93 25.55 4.30
C ASP A 326 19.67 24.05 4.44
N SER A 327 18.46 23.64 4.86
CA SER A 327 18.07 22.23 5.00
C SER A 327 18.05 21.52 3.64
N LYS A 328 17.64 22.23 2.58
CA LYS A 328 17.63 21.70 1.20
C LYS A 328 19.04 21.54 0.62
N LEU A 329 19.92 22.51 0.89
CA LEU A 329 21.32 22.48 0.45
C LEU A 329 22.12 21.35 1.12
N GLN A 330 21.95 21.13 2.43
CA GLN A 330 22.59 20.01 3.13
C GLN A 330 22.09 18.65 2.63
N LEU A 331 20.81 18.56 2.28
CA LEU A 331 20.20 17.33 1.76
C LEU A 331 20.78 16.94 0.38
N ASP A 332 20.92 17.92 -0.52
CA ASP A 332 21.51 17.69 -1.86
C ASP A 332 22.98 17.26 -1.78
N GLN A 333 23.73 17.76 -0.79
CA GLN A 333 25.12 17.36 -0.54
C GLN A 333 25.21 15.92 -0.04
N ASN A 334 24.35 15.52 0.89
CA ASN A 334 24.32 14.16 1.42
C ASN A 334 23.95 13.13 0.34
N GLN A 335 22.99 13.44 -0.52
CA GLN A 335 22.60 12.56 -1.64
C GLN A 335 23.74 12.36 -2.65
N ARG A 336 24.49 13.43 -2.96
CA ARG A 336 25.67 13.33 -3.84
C ARG A 336 26.77 12.47 -3.21
N ALA A 337 27.02 12.62 -1.91
CA ALA A 337 28.02 11.82 -1.21
C ALA A 337 27.65 10.33 -1.18
N GLU A 338 26.37 10.00 -0.99
CA GLU A 338 25.88 8.62 -1.05
C GLU A 338 25.99 8.01 -2.45
N ALA A 339 25.67 8.77 -3.50
CA ALA A 339 25.80 8.32 -4.88
C ALA A 339 27.27 8.00 -5.24
N LEU A 340 28.20 8.88 -4.86
CA LEU A 340 29.63 8.67 -5.06
C LEU A 340 30.13 7.42 -4.33
N LEU A 341 29.73 7.23 -3.08
CA LEU A 341 30.08 6.04 -2.31
C LEU A 341 29.57 4.75 -2.95
N LEU A 342 28.35 4.76 -3.49
CA LEU A 342 27.80 3.61 -4.22
C LEU A 342 28.61 3.28 -5.47
N GLU A 343 29.05 4.30 -6.21
CA GLU A 343 29.93 4.13 -7.38
C GLU A 343 31.28 3.53 -6.99
N GLU A 344 31.93 4.06 -5.94
CA GLU A 344 33.21 3.53 -5.44
C GLU A 344 33.10 2.06 -5.00
N ILE A 345 32.03 1.69 -4.29
CA ILE A 345 31.76 0.29 -3.89
C ILE A 345 31.59 -0.59 -5.13
N MET A 346 30.86 -0.11 -6.14
CA MET A 346 30.66 -0.86 -7.38
C MET A 346 31.96 -1.05 -8.16
N GLU A 347 32.84 -0.04 -8.20
CA GLU A 347 34.17 -0.15 -8.81
C GLU A 347 35.03 -1.18 -8.09
N ARG A 348 35.08 -1.13 -6.74
CA ARG A 348 35.83 -2.10 -5.94
C ARG A 348 35.36 -3.53 -6.18
N LEU A 349 34.05 -3.76 -6.27
CA LEU A 349 33.51 -5.08 -6.56
C LEU A 349 33.87 -5.57 -7.96
N ARG A 350 34.00 -4.68 -8.95
CA ARG A 350 34.46 -5.03 -10.31
C ARG A 350 35.94 -5.39 -10.31
N GLU A 351 36.78 -4.71 -9.54
CA GLU A 351 38.19 -5.06 -9.38
C GLU A 351 38.37 -6.46 -8.78
N TRP A 352 37.56 -6.81 -7.79
CA TRP A 352 37.59 -8.13 -7.16
C TRP A 352 36.95 -9.24 -8.00
N GLN A 353 36.18 -8.87 -9.02
CA GLN A 353 35.55 -9.85 -9.90
C GLN A 353 36.62 -10.46 -10.82
N THR A 354 37.01 -11.70 -10.54
CA THR A 354 37.84 -12.50 -11.47
C THR A 354 37.06 -12.73 -12.78
N ASN A 355 37.76 -13.12 -13.85
CA ASN A 355 37.23 -13.25 -15.22
C ASN A 355 35.95 -14.11 -15.40
N ARG A 356 35.42 -14.76 -14.35
CA ARG A 356 34.15 -15.50 -14.36
C ARG A 356 33.06 -14.70 -13.63
N ARG A 357 31.90 -14.54 -14.29
CA ARG A 357 30.69 -13.93 -13.70
C ARG A 357 30.11 -14.80 -12.59
N LEU A 358 30.69 -14.74 -11.38
CA LEU A 358 30.12 -15.37 -10.20
C LEU A 358 28.73 -14.78 -9.91
N SER A 359 27.75 -15.66 -9.64
CA SER A 359 26.34 -15.30 -9.48
C SER A 359 26.13 -14.22 -8.40
N ASN A 360 26.77 -14.39 -7.24
CA ASN A 360 26.62 -13.48 -6.09
C ASN A 360 27.26 -12.09 -6.33
N TRP A 361 28.37 -11.99 -7.08
CA TRP A 361 28.98 -10.71 -7.45
C TRP A 361 28.09 -9.94 -8.40
N THR A 362 27.56 -10.65 -9.40
CA THR A 362 26.63 -10.09 -10.38
C THR A 362 25.37 -9.60 -9.67
N GLN A 363 24.88 -10.35 -8.68
CA GLN A 363 23.74 -9.94 -7.85
C GLN A 363 24.07 -8.70 -7.00
N ALA A 364 25.23 -8.65 -6.34
CA ALA A 364 25.65 -7.47 -5.56
C ALA A 364 25.70 -6.20 -6.43
N LEU A 365 26.34 -6.27 -7.60
CA LEU A 365 26.41 -5.17 -8.56
C LEU A 365 25.02 -4.77 -9.09
N ALA A 366 24.16 -5.74 -9.37
CA ALA A 366 22.79 -5.47 -9.81
C ALA A 366 21.97 -4.76 -8.72
N MET A 367 22.11 -5.16 -7.46
CA MET A 367 21.42 -4.51 -6.33
C MET A 367 21.95 -3.09 -6.08
N LEU A 368 23.27 -2.87 -6.14
CA LEU A 368 23.85 -1.53 -6.01
C LEU A 368 23.42 -0.60 -7.15
N ARG A 369 23.37 -1.09 -8.40
CA ARG A 369 22.85 -0.31 -9.53
C ARG A 369 21.40 0.10 -9.33
N ARG A 370 20.56 -0.80 -8.78
CA ARG A 370 19.16 -0.47 -8.45
C ARG A 370 19.07 0.61 -7.37
N LEU A 371 19.93 0.57 -6.36
CA LEU A 371 20.04 1.62 -5.35
C LEU A 371 20.52 2.95 -5.94
N ALA A 372 21.57 2.94 -6.76
CA ALA A 372 22.14 4.15 -7.36
C ALA A 372 21.16 4.83 -8.34
N ASN A 373 20.39 4.04 -9.10
CA ASN A 373 19.38 4.56 -10.03
C ASN A 373 18.09 5.01 -9.33
N ALA A 374 17.93 4.74 -8.03
CA ALA A 374 16.79 5.24 -7.30
C ALA A 374 16.94 6.75 -7.09
N THR A 375 16.11 7.54 -7.75
CA THR A 375 16.03 9.00 -7.59
C THR A 375 15.48 9.44 -6.23
N ASP A 376 15.22 8.48 -5.35
CA ASP A 376 14.28 8.59 -4.27
C ASP A 376 15.00 8.35 -2.93
N ARG A 377 14.71 9.17 -1.91
CA ARG A 377 15.47 9.24 -0.65
C ARG A 377 15.68 7.87 0.00
N MET A 378 16.83 7.65 0.65
CA MET A 378 17.10 6.48 1.52
C MET A 378 16.22 6.45 2.78
N GLU A 379 15.46 7.51 3.02
CA GLU A 379 14.47 7.65 4.07
C GLU A 379 13.18 6.86 3.77
N PRO A 380 12.59 6.18 4.77
CA PRO A 380 11.28 5.52 4.64
C PRO A 380 10.19 6.46 4.15
N SER A 381 9.38 6.01 3.18
CA SER A 381 8.32 6.82 2.55
C SER A 381 7.32 7.41 3.57
N ILE A 382 6.96 6.64 4.59
CA ILE A 382 6.05 7.07 5.66
C ILE A 382 6.55 8.27 6.49
N LEU A 383 7.88 8.50 6.54
CA LEU A 383 8.49 9.58 7.32
C LEU A 383 8.77 10.84 6.50
N ARG A 384 8.47 10.84 5.20
CA ARG A 384 8.77 11.96 4.29
C ARG A 384 7.80 13.13 4.43
N PHE A 385 6.62 12.89 5.01
CA PHE A 385 5.58 13.88 5.25
C PHE A 385 5.52 14.20 6.74
N PRO A 386 5.07 15.41 7.13
CA PRO A 386 4.89 15.76 8.54
C PRO A 386 4.04 14.69 9.25
N LEU A 387 4.51 14.27 10.44
CA LEU A 387 3.96 13.18 11.24
C LEU A 387 2.62 13.56 11.91
N SER A 388 1.68 14.11 11.16
CA SER A 388 0.30 14.32 11.61
C SER A 388 -0.50 13.06 11.26
N PHE A 389 -0.43 12.05 12.12
CA PHE A 389 -1.31 10.88 12.07
C PHE A 389 -2.46 11.10 13.03
N ARG A 390 -3.63 10.54 12.70
CA ARG A 390 -4.74 10.50 13.66
C ARG A 390 -4.47 9.54 14.80
N ASP A 391 -3.70 8.50 14.52
CA ASP A 391 -3.21 7.57 15.54
C ASP A 391 -2.00 8.17 16.27
N GLU A 392 -2.25 8.68 17.47
CA GLU A 392 -1.21 9.21 18.34
C GLU A 392 -0.16 8.14 18.70
N THR A 393 -0.57 6.88 18.86
CA THR A 393 0.35 5.76 19.15
C THR A 393 1.34 5.58 18.01
N MET A 394 0.86 5.56 16.76
CA MET A 394 1.74 5.47 15.60
C MET A 394 2.69 6.67 15.51
N THR A 395 2.16 7.88 15.75
CA THR A 395 2.97 9.10 15.73
C THR A 395 4.13 9.01 16.70
N ARG A 396 3.87 8.57 17.94
CA ARG A 396 4.89 8.39 18.98
C ARG A 396 5.95 7.36 18.58
N ILE A 397 5.52 6.20 18.04
CA ILE A 397 6.46 5.17 17.54
C ILE A 397 7.35 5.73 16.43
N LEU A 398 6.79 6.44 15.45
CA LEU A 398 7.53 6.99 14.33
C LEU A 398 8.50 8.11 14.75
N ARG A 399 8.12 8.95 15.74
CA ARG A 399 9.05 9.92 16.35
C ARG A 399 10.21 9.22 17.07
N ALA A 400 9.94 8.21 17.89
CA ALA A 400 10.97 7.43 18.56
C ALA A 400 11.92 6.74 17.56
N ILE A 401 11.39 6.24 16.44
CA ILE A 401 12.20 5.70 15.33
C ILE A 401 13.05 6.78 14.69
N ARG A 402 12.55 8.01 14.55
CA ARG A 402 13.34 9.14 14.03
C ARG A 402 14.53 9.44 14.94
N VAL A 403 14.31 9.51 16.25
CA VAL A 403 15.39 9.70 17.25
C VAL A 403 16.42 8.57 17.16
N LEU A 404 15.98 7.31 17.05
CA LEU A 404 16.89 6.18 16.85
C LEU A 404 17.69 6.35 15.56
N SER A 405 17.06 6.81 14.48
CA SER A 405 17.70 6.99 13.18
C SER A 405 18.82 8.02 13.20
N ASP A 406 18.67 9.09 13.97
CA ASP A 406 19.73 10.10 14.09
C ASP A 406 20.94 9.59 14.88
N GLN A 407 20.74 8.66 15.83
CA GLN A 407 21.81 8.13 16.68
C GLN A 407 22.51 6.89 16.11
N ARG A 408 21.71 5.96 15.57
CA ARG A 408 22.16 4.62 15.19
C ARG A 408 21.68 4.22 13.79
N GLY A 409 21.01 5.12 13.06
CA GLY A 409 20.31 4.91 11.78
C GLY A 409 19.10 3.97 11.86
N TRP A 410 18.45 3.77 10.71
CA TRP A 410 17.11 3.16 10.65
C TRP A 410 17.04 1.73 11.20
N PRO A 411 15.91 1.31 11.82
CA PRO A 411 15.69 -0.08 12.19
C PRO A 411 15.92 -1.05 11.02
N VAL A 412 16.63 -2.15 11.26
CA VAL A 412 16.87 -3.17 10.22
C VAL A 412 15.64 -4.04 9.98
N CYS A 413 15.50 -4.53 8.74
CA CYS A 413 14.51 -5.57 8.47
C CYS A 413 14.93 -6.90 9.11
N ARG A 414 14.02 -7.53 9.86
CA ARG A 414 14.27 -8.76 10.60
C ARG A 414 14.50 -9.99 9.71
N GLU A 415 13.74 -10.12 8.63
CA GLU A 415 13.79 -11.34 7.80
C GLU A 415 14.45 -11.03 6.46
N LEU A 416 15.48 -11.83 6.11
CA LEU A 416 16.17 -11.74 4.84
C LEU A 416 15.78 -12.94 3.97
N ASP A 417 15.21 -12.63 2.80
CA ASP A 417 14.77 -13.62 1.82
C ASP A 417 15.73 -13.68 0.62
N HIS A 418 15.70 -14.80 -0.11
CA HIS A 418 16.42 -14.98 -1.38
C HIS A 418 17.95 -14.73 -1.33
N LEU A 419 18.59 -15.21 -0.25
CA LEU A 419 20.05 -15.23 -0.14
C LEU A 419 20.63 -16.53 -0.69
N SER A 420 21.67 -16.42 -1.53
CA SER A 420 22.48 -17.53 -2.04
C SER A 420 23.87 -17.52 -1.42
N GLY A 421 24.43 -18.70 -1.17
CA GLY A 421 25.76 -18.89 -0.62
C GLY A 421 25.86 -20.09 0.33
N ASP A 422 26.97 -20.16 1.07
CA ASP A 422 27.18 -21.16 2.12
C ASP A 422 26.01 -21.14 3.12
N ALA A 423 25.38 -22.29 3.32
CA ALA A 423 24.20 -22.41 4.18
C ALA A 423 24.48 -21.95 5.62
N VAL A 424 25.68 -22.21 6.13
CA VAL A 424 26.11 -21.79 7.47
C VAL A 424 26.26 -20.26 7.52
N ALA A 425 26.92 -19.65 6.53
CA ALA A 425 27.04 -18.21 6.42
C ALA A 425 25.68 -17.51 6.25
N VAL A 426 24.78 -18.04 5.42
CA VAL A 426 23.43 -17.50 5.22
C VAL A 426 22.62 -17.58 6.51
N ALA A 427 22.65 -18.70 7.23
CA ALA A 427 21.97 -18.84 8.51
C ALA A 427 22.52 -17.87 9.57
N ALA A 428 23.84 -17.73 9.67
CA ALA A 428 24.48 -16.78 10.57
C ALA A 428 24.12 -15.32 10.23
N LEU A 429 24.11 -14.95 8.95
CA LEU A 429 23.70 -13.63 8.49
C LEU A 429 22.24 -13.34 8.87
N LYS A 430 21.32 -14.28 8.63
CA LYS A 430 19.91 -14.14 9.05
C LYS A 430 19.79 -13.92 10.56
N ARG A 431 20.55 -14.66 11.36
CA ARG A 431 20.56 -14.52 12.82
C ARG A 431 21.07 -13.15 13.27
N LEU A 432 22.13 -12.62 12.66
CA LEU A 432 22.66 -11.29 12.97
C LEU A 432 21.62 -10.19 12.75
N TYR A 433 20.88 -10.25 11.64
CA TYR A 433 19.80 -9.29 11.37
C TYR A 433 18.62 -9.44 12.32
N GLN A 434 18.28 -10.68 12.73
CA GLN A 434 17.25 -10.90 13.74
C GLN A 434 17.64 -10.30 15.09
N GLU A 435 18.86 -10.56 15.55
CA GLU A 435 19.39 -10.02 16.81
C GLU A 435 19.47 -8.50 16.77
N GLN A 436 19.94 -7.92 15.66
CA GLN A 436 19.97 -6.46 15.51
C GLN A 436 18.57 -5.85 15.48
N ALA A 437 17.61 -6.46 14.78
CA ALA A 437 16.22 -6.01 14.78
C ALA A 437 15.60 -6.03 16.19
N ASP A 438 15.92 -7.04 16.99
CA ASP A 438 15.45 -7.11 18.38
C ASP A 438 16.06 -5.98 19.24
N ARG A 439 17.36 -5.68 19.08
CA ARG A 439 18.02 -4.52 19.73
C ARG A 439 17.44 -3.18 19.30
N ASP A 440 17.12 -3.02 18.02
CA ASP A 440 16.51 -1.78 17.50
C ASP A 440 15.12 -1.58 18.11
N VAL A 441 14.33 -2.64 18.25
CA VAL A 441 13.01 -2.60 18.91
C VAL A 441 13.14 -2.25 20.39
N GLU A 442 14.10 -2.84 21.09
CA GLU A 442 14.39 -2.51 22.50
C GLU A 442 14.74 -1.03 22.66
N ALA A 443 15.61 -0.49 21.80
CA ALA A 443 15.99 0.92 21.82
C ALA A 443 14.79 1.85 21.56
N VAL A 444 13.92 1.53 20.59
CA VAL A 444 12.68 2.30 20.37
C VAL A 444 11.77 2.25 21.60
N CYS A 445 11.62 1.07 22.22
CA CYS A 445 10.86 0.95 23.45
C CYS A 445 11.45 1.75 24.63
N GLU A 446 12.77 1.88 24.71
CA GLU A 446 13.44 2.75 25.71
C GLU A 446 13.13 4.23 25.45
N PHE A 447 13.19 4.70 24.20
CA PHE A 447 12.82 6.07 23.84
C PHE A 447 11.35 6.38 24.17
N LEU A 448 10.44 5.46 23.83
CA LEU A 448 9.01 5.62 24.14
C LEU A 448 8.76 5.73 25.64
N LYS A 449 9.46 4.93 26.46
CA LYS A 449 9.39 5.01 27.92
C LYS A 449 9.95 6.33 28.44
N SER A 450 11.00 6.87 27.82
CA SER A 450 11.60 8.15 28.23
C SER A 450 10.69 9.34 27.94
N GLU A 451 9.92 9.32 26.85
CA GLU A 451 8.90 10.34 26.54
C GLU A 451 7.69 10.25 27.48
N ASP A 452 7.30 9.05 27.91
CA ASP A 452 6.13 8.83 28.78
C ASP A 452 6.32 9.35 30.22
N ILE A 453 7.54 9.63 30.67
CA ILE A 453 7.81 10.15 32.02
C ILE A 453 7.12 11.51 32.25
N ASP A 454 6.89 12.27 31.17
CA ASP A 454 6.25 13.59 31.22
C ASP A 454 4.72 13.53 31.01
N SER A 455 4.15 12.38 30.64
CA SER A 455 2.70 12.25 30.33
C SER A 455 1.96 11.43 31.40
N VAL A 456 1.04 12.10 32.13
CA VAL A 456 0.35 11.57 33.33
C VAL A 456 -0.68 10.46 33.00
N GLN A 457 -0.91 10.11 31.73
CA GLN A 457 -1.89 9.09 31.30
C GLN A 457 -1.42 8.30 30.06
N GLY A 458 -0.17 7.86 30.01
CA GLY A 458 0.35 7.07 28.88
C GLY A 458 -0.17 5.63 28.87
N ASP A 459 -1.10 5.30 27.97
CA ASP A 459 -1.41 3.91 27.62
C ASP A 459 -0.13 3.22 27.13
N LEU A 460 0.25 2.11 27.77
CA LEU A 460 1.49 1.40 27.48
C LEU A 460 1.44 0.84 26.04
N ILE A 461 2.28 1.39 25.15
CA ILE A 461 2.37 0.94 23.76
C ILE A 461 2.87 -0.52 23.71
N PRO A 462 2.11 -1.46 23.12
CA PRO A 462 2.52 -2.86 23.10
C PRO A 462 3.79 -3.11 22.28
N THR A 463 4.75 -3.86 22.82
CA THR A 463 6.03 -4.17 22.15
C THR A 463 5.87 -4.87 20.80
N HIS A 464 4.82 -5.70 20.64
CA HIS A 464 4.56 -6.38 19.37
C HIS A 464 4.16 -5.40 18.26
N LEU A 465 3.53 -4.26 18.60
CA LEU A 465 3.22 -3.19 17.64
C LEU A 465 4.50 -2.48 17.21
N VAL A 466 5.36 -2.11 18.14
CA VAL A 466 6.68 -1.51 17.85
C VAL A 466 7.49 -2.41 16.94
N ARG A 467 7.58 -3.72 17.27
CA ARG A 467 8.23 -4.72 16.44
C ARG A 467 7.67 -4.79 15.02
N ARG A 468 6.34 -4.72 14.88
CA ARG A 468 5.65 -4.74 13.58
C ARG A 468 6.02 -3.50 12.76
N VAL A 469 6.05 -2.31 13.37
CA VAL A 469 6.43 -1.05 12.71
C VAL A 469 7.89 -1.09 12.28
N CYS A 470 8.82 -1.40 13.19
CA CYS A 470 10.26 -1.49 12.88
C CYS A 470 10.54 -2.47 11.73
N SER A 471 9.91 -3.65 11.75
CA SER A 471 10.12 -4.68 10.71
C SER A 471 9.59 -4.29 9.34
N ASN A 472 8.61 -3.38 9.29
CA ASN A 472 7.93 -2.97 8.05
C ASN A 472 8.20 -1.52 7.66
N LEU A 473 9.05 -0.79 8.38
CA LEU A 473 9.21 0.67 8.24
C LEU A 473 9.37 1.14 6.78
N PHE A 474 10.22 0.46 6.00
CA PHE A 474 10.46 0.78 4.59
C PHE A 474 9.37 0.29 3.63
N PHE A 475 8.47 -0.57 4.10
CA PHE A 475 7.34 -1.13 3.37
C PHE A 475 6.01 -0.51 3.83
N MET A 476 6.07 0.53 4.66
CA MET A 476 4.90 1.20 5.18
C MET A 476 4.52 2.38 4.28
N THR A 477 3.25 2.45 3.91
CA THR A 477 2.68 3.58 3.19
C THR A 477 1.39 4.02 3.86
N VAL A 478 1.02 5.27 3.64
CA VAL A 478 -0.18 5.87 4.22
C VAL A 478 -1.12 6.25 3.10
N ARG A 479 -2.38 5.85 3.23
CA ARG A 479 -3.46 6.29 2.34
C ARG A 479 -4.52 7.00 3.17
N ARG A 480 -5.05 8.09 2.61
CA ARG A 480 -6.10 8.90 3.22
C ARG A 480 -7.16 9.15 2.15
N THR A 481 -8.42 9.14 2.54
CA THR A 481 -9.50 9.65 1.69
C THR A 481 -10.00 10.98 2.24
N ARG A 482 -10.87 11.63 1.47
CA ARG A 482 -11.65 12.75 1.98
C ARG A 482 -12.84 12.23 2.79
N ARG A 483 -13.32 13.07 3.71
CA ARG A 483 -14.61 12.84 4.37
C ARG A 483 -15.70 12.91 3.32
N TYR A 484 -16.60 11.93 3.33
CA TYR A 484 -17.75 11.94 2.46
C TYR A 484 -18.61 13.16 2.78
N SER A 485 -18.83 13.96 1.76
CA SER A 485 -19.76 15.08 1.78
C SER A 485 -20.41 15.13 0.42
N PHE A 486 -21.71 14.88 0.39
CA PHE A 486 -22.45 15.00 -0.86
C PHE A 486 -22.36 16.40 -1.46
N LEU A 487 -22.43 17.44 -0.61
CA LEU A 487 -22.41 18.83 -1.07
C LEU A 487 -21.06 19.20 -1.72
N ASN A 488 -19.99 18.51 -1.36
CA ASN A 488 -18.63 18.76 -1.86
C ASN A 488 -18.14 17.66 -2.80
N GLY A 489 -19.02 17.10 -3.63
CA GLY A 489 -18.65 16.14 -4.68
C GLY A 489 -18.20 14.77 -4.20
N CYS A 490 -18.57 14.37 -2.97
CA CYS A 490 -18.18 13.08 -2.40
C CYS A 490 -16.66 12.83 -2.45
N GLY A 491 -15.86 13.90 -2.40
CA GLY A 491 -14.40 13.83 -2.52
C GLY A 491 -13.85 13.53 -3.92
N ALA A 492 -14.69 13.45 -4.96
CA ALA A 492 -14.27 13.19 -6.34
C ALA A 492 -13.38 14.30 -6.89
N SER A 493 -12.38 13.95 -7.70
CA SER A 493 -11.52 14.94 -8.37
C SER A 493 -12.24 15.63 -9.54
N ILE A 494 -11.92 16.90 -9.79
CA ILE A 494 -12.48 17.63 -10.94
C ILE A 494 -11.98 16.96 -12.22
N PRO A 495 -12.86 16.52 -13.13
CA PRO A 495 -12.45 15.87 -14.36
C PRO A 495 -11.60 16.83 -15.22
N SER A 496 -10.32 16.53 -15.43
CA SER A 496 -9.46 17.42 -16.23
C SER A 496 -9.93 17.51 -17.69
N ASN A 497 -9.79 18.69 -18.30
CA ASN A 497 -10.03 18.93 -19.73
C ASN A 497 -8.92 18.36 -20.64
N SER A 498 -7.87 17.73 -20.08
CA SER A 498 -6.74 17.26 -20.87
C SER A 498 -7.15 16.09 -21.78
N GLU A 499 -6.71 16.12 -23.04
CA GLU A 499 -7.02 15.13 -24.09
C GLU A 499 -6.64 13.66 -23.75
N ARG A 500 -5.99 13.42 -22.61
CA ARG A 500 -5.40 12.14 -22.25
C ARG A 500 -6.38 11.10 -21.68
N LEU A 501 -7.59 11.47 -21.23
CA LEU A 501 -8.63 10.49 -20.85
C LEU A 501 -10.08 10.94 -21.20
N PRO A 502 -10.53 10.78 -22.46
CA PRO A 502 -11.94 10.93 -22.86
C PRO A 502 -12.92 10.05 -22.06
N GLN A 503 -12.40 9.04 -21.37
CA GLN A 503 -13.16 8.10 -20.57
C GLN A 503 -13.54 8.70 -19.20
N ALA A 504 -12.67 9.48 -18.55
CA ALA A 504 -12.94 10.07 -17.23
C ALA A 504 -14.11 11.07 -17.28
N ARG A 505 -14.13 11.96 -18.29
CA ARG A 505 -15.28 12.86 -18.56
C ARG A 505 -16.57 12.08 -18.77
N ARG A 506 -16.53 10.97 -19.52
CA ARG A 506 -17.71 10.13 -19.77
C ARG A 506 -18.24 9.50 -18.49
N SER A 507 -17.38 8.99 -17.61
CA SER A 507 -17.81 8.41 -16.33
C SER A 507 -18.29 9.47 -15.34
N ALA A 508 -17.69 10.66 -15.33
CA ALA A 508 -18.15 11.78 -14.51
C ALA A 508 -19.60 12.16 -14.81
N GLY A 509 -20.02 12.14 -16.08
CA GLY A 509 -21.41 12.35 -16.47
C GLY A 509 -22.38 11.33 -15.88
N TRP A 510 -22.01 10.04 -15.85
CA TRP A 510 -22.81 8.98 -15.21
C TRP A 510 -22.86 9.12 -13.70
N PHE A 511 -21.72 9.46 -13.08
CA PHE A 511 -21.63 9.69 -11.64
C PHE A 511 -22.54 10.85 -11.20
N LEU A 512 -22.46 11.99 -11.89
CA LEU A 512 -23.32 13.15 -11.66
C LEU A 512 -24.80 12.82 -11.85
N ALA A 513 -25.16 12.15 -12.95
CA ALA A 513 -26.55 11.82 -13.23
C ALA A 513 -27.15 10.86 -12.20
N LEU A 514 -26.34 9.96 -11.63
CA LEU A 514 -26.78 9.02 -10.60
C LEU A 514 -26.95 9.71 -9.24
N HIS A 515 -26.03 10.60 -8.88
CA HIS A 515 -26.18 11.44 -7.68
C HIS A 515 -27.37 12.41 -7.77
N ALA A 516 -27.60 12.98 -8.96
CA ALA A 516 -28.78 13.81 -9.20
C ALA A 516 -30.06 13.01 -9.05
N TYR A 517 -30.07 11.75 -9.51
CA TYR A 517 -31.22 10.87 -9.38
C TYR A 517 -31.50 10.55 -7.91
N ASP A 518 -30.48 10.26 -7.11
CA ASP A 518 -30.62 10.02 -5.68
C ASP A 518 -31.18 11.25 -4.95
N GLY A 519 -30.67 12.45 -5.23
CA GLY A 519 -31.19 13.70 -4.66
C GLY A 519 -32.62 14.02 -5.12
N TYR A 520 -32.93 13.77 -6.40
CA TYR A 520 -34.25 14.00 -6.97
C TYR A 520 -35.31 13.06 -6.40
N GLN A 521 -34.94 11.80 -6.10
CA GLN A 521 -35.82 10.84 -5.43
C GLN A 521 -36.11 11.26 -3.98
N GLU A 522 -35.14 11.81 -3.25
CA GLU A 522 -35.36 12.36 -1.91
C GLU A 522 -36.27 13.59 -1.91
N SER A 523 -36.17 14.47 -2.92
CA SER A 523 -36.98 15.71 -2.99
C SER A 523 -38.40 15.50 -3.53
N THR A 524 -38.59 14.51 -4.40
CA THR A 524 -39.81 14.36 -5.22
C THR A 524 -40.60 13.13 -4.80
N THR A 525 -40.94 13.01 -3.52
CA THR A 525 -41.85 11.98 -3.04
C THR A 525 -43.27 12.24 -3.58
N GLY A 526 -43.62 11.71 -4.77
CA GLY A 526 -45.03 11.43 -5.11
C GLY A 526 -45.64 11.94 -6.42
N VAL A 527 -44.89 12.38 -7.44
CA VAL A 527 -45.50 12.72 -8.75
C VAL A 527 -44.81 11.93 -9.86
N GLN A 528 -45.57 11.11 -10.60
CA GLN A 528 -45.11 10.42 -11.83
C GLN A 528 -45.62 11.17 -13.06
N GLY A 529 -44.71 11.61 -13.94
CA GLY A 529 -45.01 12.18 -15.26
C GLY A 529 -43.76 12.18 -16.17
N ASP A 530 -43.85 11.59 -17.36
CA ASP A 530 -42.65 11.11 -18.08
C ASP A 530 -41.78 12.17 -18.80
N ALA A 531 -42.28 13.36 -19.12
CA ALA A 531 -41.53 14.35 -19.90
C ALA A 531 -40.84 15.44 -19.05
N ASP A 532 -41.54 16.02 -18.06
CA ASP A 532 -41.00 17.09 -17.21
C ASP A 532 -39.91 16.58 -16.25
N HIS A 533 -39.96 15.31 -15.85
CA HIS A 533 -38.99 14.70 -14.95
C HIS A 533 -37.60 14.54 -15.58
N SER A 534 -37.53 14.34 -16.90
CA SER A 534 -36.26 14.24 -17.62
C SER A 534 -35.52 15.57 -17.65
N ILE A 535 -36.27 16.67 -17.81
CA ILE A 535 -35.74 18.03 -17.80
C ILE A 535 -35.35 18.41 -16.36
N GLY A 536 -36.21 18.10 -15.39
CA GLY A 536 -35.93 18.33 -13.97
C GLY A 536 -34.66 17.63 -13.48
N LEU A 537 -34.50 16.35 -13.81
CA LEU A 537 -33.32 15.57 -13.43
C LEU A 537 -32.04 16.04 -14.14
N LEU A 538 -32.14 16.47 -15.41
CA LEU A 538 -31.00 17.08 -16.11
C LEU A 538 -30.57 18.39 -15.45
N ASN A 539 -31.53 19.27 -15.15
CA ASN A 539 -31.26 20.55 -14.48
C ASN A 539 -30.63 20.31 -13.10
N GLU A 540 -31.12 19.32 -12.36
CA GLU A 540 -30.54 18.95 -11.07
C GLU A 540 -29.11 18.42 -11.21
N ALA A 541 -28.84 17.58 -12.20
CA ALA A 541 -27.49 17.08 -12.45
C ALA A 541 -26.50 18.18 -12.87
N GLN A 542 -26.96 19.13 -13.68
CA GLN A 542 -26.16 20.30 -14.07
C GLN A 542 -25.92 21.24 -12.89
N ARG A 543 -26.94 21.47 -12.06
CA ARG A 543 -26.82 22.24 -10.81
C ARG A 543 -25.83 21.59 -9.84
N LEU A 544 -25.86 20.26 -9.69
CA LEU A 544 -24.89 19.53 -8.88
C LEU A 544 -23.48 19.66 -9.43
N ALA A 545 -23.30 19.52 -10.75
CA ALA A 545 -22.00 19.72 -11.40
C ALA A 545 -21.44 21.10 -11.06
N GLU A 546 -22.23 22.17 -11.24
CA GLU A 546 -21.82 23.53 -10.93
C GLU A 546 -21.49 23.71 -9.45
N SER A 547 -22.29 23.13 -8.55
CA SER A 547 -22.04 23.19 -7.11
C SER A 547 -20.71 22.54 -6.69
N TRP A 548 -20.28 21.51 -7.42
CA TRP A 548 -19.02 20.81 -7.19
C TRP A 548 -17.84 21.45 -7.95
N GLY A 549 -18.07 22.56 -8.67
CA GLY A 549 -17.07 23.21 -9.51
C GLY A 549 -16.74 22.43 -10.79
N TRP A 550 -17.63 21.52 -11.22
CA TRP A 550 -17.51 20.73 -12.44
C TRP A 550 -18.27 21.41 -13.59
N SER A 551 -17.91 21.04 -14.82
CA SER A 551 -18.54 21.60 -16.00
C SER A 551 -19.92 20.94 -16.24
N SER A 552 -20.95 21.74 -16.46
CA SER A 552 -22.33 21.27 -16.66
C SER A 552 -22.53 20.50 -17.98
N ASP A 553 -21.60 20.66 -18.94
CA ASP A 553 -21.56 19.90 -20.20
C ASP A 553 -21.25 18.40 -20.02
N LEU A 554 -20.77 18.00 -18.83
CA LEU A 554 -20.46 16.60 -18.53
C LEU A 554 -21.71 15.71 -18.54
N VAL A 555 -22.87 16.27 -18.19
CA VAL A 555 -24.14 15.54 -18.17
C VAL A 555 -24.95 15.88 -19.41
N THR A 556 -25.36 14.83 -20.12
CA THR A 556 -26.19 14.97 -21.33
C THR A 556 -27.58 14.38 -21.09
N PRO A 557 -28.59 14.76 -21.88
CA PRO A 557 -29.93 14.18 -21.80
C PRO A 557 -29.95 12.64 -21.94
N ASP A 558 -28.96 12.05 -22.62
CA ASP A 558 -28.86 10.60 -22.77
C ASP A 558 -28.48 9.90 -21.46
N HIS A 559 -27.68 10.56 -20.61
CA HIS A 559 -27.34 10.03 -19.28
C HIS A 559 -28.60 9.91 -18.43
N VAL A 560 -29.38 10.99 -18.37
CA VAL A 560 -30.62 11.09 -17.60
C VAL A 560 -31.67 10.09 -18.10
N ARG A 561 -31.91 10.05 -19.42
CA ARG A 561 -32.84 9.09 -20.03
C ARG A 561 -32.49 7.64 -19.69
N HIS A 562 -31.21 7.29 -19.70
CA HIS A 562 -30.78 5.93 -19.37
C HIS A 562 -30.99 5.58 -17.90
N ILE A 563 -30.70 6.50 -16.98
CA ILE A 563 -30.94 6.29 -15.55
C ILE A 563 -32.44 6.13 -15.27
N GLN A 564 -33.30 6.95 -15.88
CA GLN A 564 -34.75 6.82 -15.72
C GLN A 564 -35.28 5.48 -16.25
N GLN A 565 -34.76 5.02 -17.39
CA GLN A 565 -35.13 3.70 -17.95
C GLN A 565 -34.73 2.53 -17.07
N THR A 566 -33.70 2.71 -16.25
CA THR A 566 -33.11 1.65 -15.42
C THR A 566 -33.30 1.86 -13.91
N ALA A 567 -34.03 2.91 -13.55
CA ALA A 567 -34.32 3.35 -12.20
C ALA A 567 -34.87 2.22 -11.32
N GLY A 568 -34.24 2.02 -10.16
CA GLY A 568 -34.67 1.04 -9.17
C GLY A 568 -34.43 -0.42 -9.59
N ARG A 569 -33.60 -0.65 -10.61
CA ARG A 569 -33.20 -1.99 -11.06
C ARG A 569 -31.69 -2.13 -10.93
N ALA A 570 -31.23 -3.19 -10.27
CA ALA A 570 -29.81 -3.54 -10.27
C ALA A 570 -29.60 -4.74 -11.19
N GLU A 571 -28.93 -4.53 -12.33
CA GLU A 571 -28.61 -5.63 -13.24
C GLU A 571 -27.73 -6.66 -12.50
N PRO A 572 -28.09 -7.97 -12.47
CA PRO A 572 -27.38 -8.97 -11.68
C PRO A 572 -25.88 -9.02 -11.97
N ALA A 573 -25.47 -8.88 -13.23
CA ALA A 573 -24.05 -8.88 -13.58
C ALA A 573 -23.29 -7.64 -13.05
N MET A 574 -23.96 -6.48 -12.98
CA MET A 574 -23.36 -5.29 -12.35
C MET A 574 -23.23 -5.48 -10.85
N ALA A 575 -24.25 -6.07 -10.21
CA ALA A 575 -24.21 -6.39 -8.78
C ALA A 575 -23.08 -7.37 -8.44
N VAL A 576 -22.89 -8.43 -9.24
CA VAL A 576 -21.78 -9.38 -9.09
C VAL A 576 -20.42 -8.67 -9.23
N MET A 577 -20.25 -7.88 -10.29
CA MET A 577 -18.97 -7.20 -10.55
C MET A 577 -18.63 -6.18 -9.48
N LEU A 578 -19.58 -5.30 -9.11
CA LEU A 578 -19.35 -4.29 -8.08
C LEU A 578 -19.22 -4.94 -6.69
N GLY A 579 -20.01 -5.98 -6.40
CA GLY A 579 -19.95 -6.71 -5.13
C GLY A 579 -18.60 -7.40 -4.94
N ALA A 580 -18.08 -8.05 -5.98
CA ALA A 580 -16.74 -8.65 -5.94
C ALA A 580 -15.63 -7.60 -5.77
N LEU A 581 -15.72 -6.46 -6.48
CA LEU A 581 -14.77 -5.36 -6.32
C LEU A 581 -14.80 -4.81 -4.89
N ALA A 582 -15.98 -4.52 -4.36
CA ALA A 582 -16.14 -3.98 -3.02
C ALA A 582 -15.67 -4.96 -1.93
N ALA A 583 -15.95 -6.26 -2.09
CA ALA A 583 -15.42 -7.28 -1.19
C ALA A 583 -13.88 -7.33 -1.23
N GLN A 584 -13.27 -7.21 -2.41
CA GLN A 584 -11.82 -7.13 -2.52
C GLN A 584 -11.27 -5.88 -1.81
N GLU A 585 -11.86 -4.70 -2.03
CA GLU A 585 -11.44 -3.48 -1.34
C GLU A 585 -11.60 -3.57 0.18
N ALA A 586 -12.69 -4.18 0.65
CA ALA A 586 -12.89 -4.48 2.07
C ALA A 586 -11.79 -5.41 2.62
N ILE A 587 -11.44 -6.47 1.89
CA ILE A 587 -10.32 -7.36 2.27
C ILE A 587 -9.03 -6.57 2.37
N LYS A 588 -8.70 -5.71 1.40
CA LYS A 588 -7.48 -4.88 1.42
C LYS A 588 -7.44 -3.98 2.66
N LEU A 589 -8.56 -3.34 2.99
CA LEU A 589 -8.69 -2.48 4.16
C LEU A 589 -8.53 -3.27 5.48
N ILE A 590 -9.11 -4.47 5.57
CA ILE A 590 -8.99 -5.34 6.75
C ILE A 590 -7.55 -5.84 6.95
N ILE A 591 -6.92 -6.35 5.89
CA ILE A 591 -5.59 -6.99 6.01
C ILE A 591 -4.43 -6.00 5.93
N GLN A 592 -4.67 -4.78 5.45
CA GLN A 592 -3.70 -3.69 5.35
C GLN A 592 -2.43 -4.04 4.57
N ARG A 593 -2.52 -4.98 3.63
CA ARG A 593 -1.36 -5.47 2.87
C ARG A 593 -1.32 -4.96 1.44
N PHE A 594 -2.49 -4.67 0.88
CA PHE A 594 -2.62 -4.18 -0.48
C PHE A 594 -3.23 -2.80 -0.52
N GLU A 595 -2.91 -2.09 -1.60
CA GLU A 595 -3.35 -0.73 -1.79
C GLU A 595 -4.85 -0.66 -2.10
N PRO A 596 -5.66 -0.03 -1.23
CA PRO A 596 -7.07 0.18 -1.47
C PRO A 596 -7.28 1.33 -2.45
N LEU A 597 -8.48 1.41 -3.03
CA LEU A 597 -8.89 2.60 -3.78
C LEU A 597 -8.82 3.84 -2.87
N ALA A 598 -8.21 4.92 -3.36
CA ALA A 598 -8.08 6.21 -2.66
C ALA A 598 -9.08 7.26 -3.16
N GLY A 599 -9.85 6.95 -4.21
CA GLY A 599 -10.82 7.84 -4.85
C GLY A 599 -12.07 7.06 -5.27
N ASN A 600 -12.99 7.77 -5.92
CA ASN A 600 -14.25 7.18 -6.38
C ASN A 600 -13.98 6.28 -7.58
N PHE A 601 -14.73 5.20 -7.73
CA PHE A 601 -14.57 4.31 -8.89
C PHE A 601 -15.92 3.99 -9.51
N GLY A 602 -16.07 4.33 -10.80
CA GLY A 602 -17.29 4.11 -11.57
C GLY A 602 -17.12 3.00 -12.61
N ILE A 603 -18.18 2.21 -12.82
CA ILE A 603 -18.22 1.14 -13.81
C ILE A 603 -19.50 1.23 -14.66
N ARG A 604 -19.36 1.02 -15.97
CA ARG A 604 -20.48 0.90 -16.91
C ARG A 604 -20.34 -0.31 -17.81
N ARG A 605 -21.36 -1.18 -17.89
CA ARG A 605 -21.28 -2.45 -18.63
C ARG A 605 -21.24 -2.31 -20.16
N ALA A 606 -21.83 -1.25 -20.72
CA ALA A 606 -22.00 -1.09 -22.17
C ALA A 606 -20.68 -1.06 -22.97
N ARG A 607 -19.56 -0.71 -22.31
CA ARG A 607 -18.20 -0.85 -22.83
C ARG A 607 -17.31 -1.06 -21.60
N GLN A 608 -16.63 -2.21 -21.46
CA GLN A 608 -15.80 -2.58 -20.31
C GLN A 608 -14.77 -1.51 -19.93
N TYR A 609 -15.18 -0.51 -19.15
CA TYR A 609 -14.39 0.65 -18.79
C TYR A 609 -14.56 0.87 -17.30
N GLY A 610 -13.60 0.38 -16.51
CA GLY A 610 -13.43 0.79 -15.12
C GLY A 610 -12.68 2.11 -15.07
N LEU A 611 -13.11 3.05 -14.23
CA LEU A 611 -12.42 4.32 -14.03
C LEU A 611 -12.40 4.70 -12.56
N LEU A 612 -11.19 5.03 -12.09
CA LEU A 612 -10.92 5.82 -10.89
C LEU A 612 -11.19 7.29 -11.23
N CYS A 613 -12.02 7.97 -10.44
CA CYS A 613 -12.28 9.41 -10.44
C CYS A 613 -11.76 10.05 -9.15
#